data_AF-A0A955IZK4-F1
#
_entry.id   AF-A0A955IZK4-F1
#
_cell.length_a   1.000
_cell.length_b   1.000
_cell.length_c   1.000
_cell.angle_alpha   90.00
_cell.angle_beta   90.00
_cell.angle_gamma   90.00
#
_symmetry.space_group_name_H-M   'P 1'
#
loop_
_entity.id
_entity.type
_entity.pdbx_description
1 polymer ?
#
loop_
_entity_poly.entity_id
_entity_poly.type
_entity_poly.pdbx_seq_one_letter_code
_entity_poly.pdbx_strand_id
1 'polypeptide(L)'
;MSERTEVSIAERERSRGTLVVGGLLVLVLVGFIASFVLAAREMSLGEGMRDVADTRWGIVTLADLGAGLLFAALWISMLERRAWRAAAWIVGLFLLGNFTTCLYLLVRCVRYRTLREAVLAAR
;
A
#
# COMPACT_ATOMS: atom_id res chain seq x y z
N MET A 1 22.75 23.75 -21.87
CA MET A 1 22.93 22.39 -22.43
C MET A 1 23.39 21.37 -21.36
N SER A 2 23.92 21.79 -20.20
CA SER A 2 24.27 20.85 -19.09
C SER A 2 23.08 20.44 -18.21
N GLU A 3 22.09 21.32 -18.02
CA GLU A 3 20.92 21.08 -17.15
C GLU A 3 20.06 19.89 -17.61
N ARG A 4 19.93 19.69 -18.94
CA ARG A 4 19.17 18.57 -19.52
C ARG A 4 19.87 17.22 -19.32
N THR A 5 21.20 17.24 -19.17
CA THR A 5 22.02 16.06 -18.92
C THR A 5 21.98 15.67 -17.44
N GLU A 6 21.97 16.64 -16.53
CA GLU A 6 21.83 16.38 -15.10
C GLU A 6 20.43 15.86 -14.73
N VAL A 7 19.38 16.44 -15.33
CA VAL A 7 18.00 15.93 -15.17
C VAL A 7 17.89 14.51 -15.73
N SER A 8 18.50 14.23 -16.89
CA SER A 8 18.53 12.88 -17.47
C SER A 8 19.29 11.88 -16.59
N ILE A 9 20.38 12.29 -15.94
CA ILE A 9 21.15 11.42 -15.01
C ILE A 9 20.39 11.20 -13.70
N ALA A 10 19.73 12.24 -13.15
CA ALA A 10 18.90 12.13 -11.96
C ALA A 10 17.64 11.27 -12.18
N GLU A 11 17.04 11.31 -13.39
CA GLU A 11 15.98 10.39 -13.81
C GLU A 11 16.50 8.97 -14.02
N ARG A 12 17.72 8.81 -14.54
CA ARG A 12 18.36 7.52 -14.83
C ARG A 12 18.87 6.79 -13.58
N GLU A 13 19.07 7.52 -12.49
CA GLU A 13 19.42 6.96 -11.16
C GLU A 13 18.20 6.41 -10.41
N ARG A 14 16.99 6.70 -10.88
CA ARG A 14 15.77 6.01 -10.45
C ARG A 14 15.72 4.65 -11.16
N SER A 15 15.91 3.58 -10.41
CA SER A 15 15.88 2.24 -11.00
C SER A 15 14.59 2.03 -11.78
N ARG A 16 14.68 1.54 -13.02
CA ARG A 16 13.53 1.19 -13.86
C ARG A 16 12.53 0.30 -13.08
N GLY A 17 13.04 -0.52 -12.15
CA GLY A 17 12.21 -1.31 -11.23
C GLY A 17 11.34 -0.47 -10.29
N THR A 18 11.88 0.60 -9.69
CA THR A 18 11.12 1.50 -8.80
C THR A 18 9.98 2.20 -9.53
N LEU A 19 10.20 2.57 -10.80
CA LEU A 19 9.18 3.17 -11.66
C LEU A 19 8.07 2.16 -12.02
N VAL A 20 8.46 0.94 -12.40
CA VAL A 20 7.49 -0.12 -12.75
C VAL A 20 6.65 -0.50 -11.54
N VAL A 21 7.27 -0.69 -10.37
CA VAL A 21 6.54 -1.03 -9.13
C VAL A 21 5.67 0.14 -8.68
N GLY A 22 6.15 1.37 -8.75
CA GLY A 22 5.34 2.56 -8.46
C GLY A 22 4.12 2.66 -9.36
N GLY A 23 4.28 2.43 -10.67
CA GLY A 23 3.17 2.39 -11.63
C GLY A 23 2.19 1.25 -11.35
N LEU A 24 2.68 0.06 -11.02
CA LEU A 24 1.84 -1.08 -10.66
C LEU A 24 1.03 -0.81 -9.38
N LEU A 25 1.64 -0.21 -8.36
CA LEU A 25 0.94 0.16 -7.13
C LEU A 25 -0.17 1.17 -7.39
N VAL A 26 0.06 2.15 -8.26
CA VAL A 26 -0.98 3.11 -8.68
C VAL A 26 -2.11 2.39 -9.40
N LEU A 27 -1.81 1.46 -10.31
CA LEU A 27 -2.82 0.71 -11.03
C LEU A 27 -3.67 -0.17 -10.09
N VAL A 28 -3.04 -0.82 -9.11
CA VAL A 28 -3.73 -1.58 -8.06
C VAL A 28 -4.62 -0.68 -7.21
N LEU A 29 -4.14 0.51 -6.82
CA LEU A 29 -4.92 1.49 -6.06
C LEU A 29 -6.15 1.96 -6.84
N VAL A 30 -5.99 2.28 -8.13
CA VAL A 30 -7.11 2.68 -9.00
C VAL A 30 -8.10 1.54 -9.15
N GLY A 31 -7.63 0.32 -9.37
CA GLY A 31 -8.48 -0.88 -9.44
C GLY A 31 -9.27 -1.09 -8.14
N PHE A 32 -8.62 -0.93 -6.98
CA PHE A 32 -9.29 -1.05 -5.68
C PHE A 32 -10.39 0.00 -5.50
N ILE A 33 -10.10 1.27 -5.82
CA ILE A 33 -11.10 2.35 -5.76
C ILE A 33 -12.27 2.07 -6.71
N ALA A 34 -11.99 1.62 -7.94
CA ALA A 34 -13.02 1.27 -8.91
C ALA A 34 -13.92 0.14 -8.41
N SER A 35 -13.33 -0.95 -7.90
CA SER A 35 -14.08 -2.07 -7.33
C SER A 35 -14.94 -1.64 -6.14
N PHE A 36 -14.40 -0.79 -5.25
CA PHE A 36 -15.16 -0.26 -4.13
C PHE A 36 -16.36 0.58 -4.59
N VAL A 37 -16.17 1.46 -5.56
CA VAL A 37 -17.25 2.29 -6.11
C VAL A 37 -18.32 1.44 -6.78
N LEU A 38 -17.94 0.40 -7.53
CA LEU A 38 -18.88 -0.53 -8.16
C LEU A 38 -19.68 -1.30 -7.11
N ALA A 39 -19.01 -1.87 -6.11
CA ALA A 39 -19.67 -2.61 -5.02
C ALA A 39 -20.62 -1.72 -4.22
N ALA A 40 -20.21 -0.47 -3.92
CA ALA A 40 -21.03 0.50 -3.19
C ALA A 40 -22.29 0.95 -3.97
N ARG A 41 -22.38 0.67 -5.28
CA ARG A 41 -23.61 0.91 -6.07
C ARG A 41 -24.63 -0.22 -5.94
N GLU A 42 -24.17 -1.45 -5.70
CA GLU A 42 -25.03 -2.64 -5.67
C GLU A 42 -25.55 -2.91 -4.25
N MET A 43 -24.72 -2.71 -3.24
CA MET A 43 -25.02 -3.09 -1.87
C MET A 43 -24.39 -2.12 -0.88
N SER A 44 -25.08 -1.85 0.23
CA SER A 44 -24.48 -1.08 1.30
C SER A 44 -23.36 -1.87 1.98
N LEU A 45 -22.35 -1.17 2.50
CA LEU A 45 -21.20 -1.81 3.18
C LEU A 45 -21.64 -2.74 4.32
N GLY A 46 -22.66 -2.35 5.08
CA GLY A 46 -23.14 -3.13 6.21
C GLY A 46 -23.84 -4.42 5.79
N GLU A 47 -24.57 -4.40 4.67
CA GLU A 47 -25.19 -5.60 4.12
C GLU A 47 -24.12 -6.52 3.53
N GLY A 48 -23.19 -5.99 2.73
CA GLY A 48 -22.12 -6.81 2.13
C GLY A 48 -21.25 -7.50 3.19
N MET A 49 -20.97 -6.83 4.30
CA MET A 49 -20.24 -7.44 5.42
C MET A 49 -21.02 -8.58 6.09
N ARG A 50 -22.35 -8.51 6.15
CA ARG A 50 -23.18 -9.61 6.69
C ARG A 50 -23.17 -10.81 5.74
N ASP A 51 -23.30 -10.57 4.45
CA ASP A 51 -23.28 -11.65 3.44
C ASP A 51 -21.92 -12.38 3.40
N VAL A 52 -20.82 -11.64 3.54
CA VAL A 52 -19.48 -12.21 3.69
C VAL A 52 -19.34 -12.99 5.00
N ALA A 53 -19.92 -12.50 6.11
CA ALA A 53 -19.88 -13.20 7.39
C ALA A 53 -20.75 -14.47 7.42
N ASP A 54 -21.80 -14.52 6.60
CA ASP A 54 -22.69 -15.69 6.50
C ASP A 54 -22.06 -16.84 5.70
N THR A 55 -21.03 -16.58 4.90
CA THR A 55 -20.30 -17.61 4.16
C THR A 55 -19.00 -18.01 4.86
N ARG A 56 -18.77 -19.33 5.00
CA ARG A 56 -17.53 -19.86 5.61
C ARG A 56 -16.28 -19.39 4.87
N TRP A 57 -16.36 -19.28 3.54
CA TRP A 57 -15.27 -18.73 2.72
C TRP A 57 -15.03 -17.25 2.99
N GLY A 58 -16.09 -16.46 3.17
CA GLY A 58 -15.96 -15.04 3.50
C GLY A 58 -15.27 -14.81 4.85
N ILE A 59 -15.57 -15.64 5.86
CA ILE A 59 -14.87 -15.60 7.16
C ILE A 59 -13.37 -15.91 6.99
N VAL A 60 -13.01 -16.94 6.21
CA VAL A 60 -11.60 -17.30 5.96
C VAL A 60 -10.87 -16.16 5.25
N THR A 61 -11.48 -15.56 4.23
CA THR A 61 -10.91 -14.39 3.54
C THR A 61 -10.76 -13.20 4.47
N LEU A 62 -11.72 -12.95 5.37
CA LEU A 62 -11.64 -11.87 6.34
C LEU A 62 -10.51 -12.10 7.36
N ALA A 63 -10.32 -13.35 7.79
CA ALA A 63 -9.22 -13.74 8.66
C ALA A 63 -7.86 -13.60 7.96
N ASP A 64 -7.74 -13.99 6.69
CA ASP A 64 -6.54 -13.82 5.88
C ASP A 64 -6.19 -12.34 5.70
N LEU A 65 -7.18 -11.50 5.37
CA LEU A 65 -7.01 -10.05 5.27
C LEU A 65 -6.58 -9.44 6.61
N GLY A 66 -7.19 -9.87 7.72
CA GLY A 66 -6.83 -9.43 9.07
C GLY A 66 -5.40 -9.81 9.45
N ALA A 67 -4.99 -11.05 9.17
CA ALA A 67 -3.63 -11.52 9.38
C ALA A 67 -2.62 -10.72 8.52
N GLY A 68 -2.96 -10.44 7.26
CA GLY A 68 -2.19 -9.58 6.38
C GLY A 68 -2.02 -8.16 6.92
N LEU A 69 -3.08 -7.57 7.49
CA LEU A 69 -3.01 -6.25 8.14
C LEU A 69 -2.11 -6.27 9.39
N LEU A 70 -2.22 -7.29 10.24
CA LEU A 70 -1.35 -7.44 11.41
C LEU A 70 0.12 -7.60 11.00
N PHE A 71 0.39 -8.41 9.99
CA PHE A 71 1.72 -8.57 9.43
C PHE A 71 2.26 -7.25 8.88
N ALA A 72 1.46 -6.49 8.12
CA ALA A 72 1.83 -5.19 7.61
C ALA A 72 2.07 -4.16 8.72
N ALA A 73 1.26 -4.16 9.79
CA ALA A 73 1.43 -3.30 10.95
C ALA A 73 2.76 -3.60 11.67
N LEU A 74 3.06 -4.88 11.90
CA LEU A 74 4.33 -5.31 12.49
C LEU A 74 5.50 -4.91 11.59
N TRP A 75 5.39 -5.14 10.29
CA TRP A 75 6.39 -4.73 9.30
C TRP A 75 6.65 -3.22 9.33
N ILE A 76 5.60 -2.39 9.33
CA ILE A 76 5.73 -0.92 9.42
C ILE A 76 6.40 -0.52 10.74
N SER A 77 6.05 -1.18 11.86
CA SER A 77 6.65 -0.88 13.17
C SER A 77 8.16 -1.18 13.20
N MET A 78 8.61 -2.21 12.48
CA MET A 78 10.03 -2.54 12.34
C MET A 78 10.77 -1.58 11.41
N LEU A 79 10.07 -1.03 10.42
CA LEU A 79 10.64 -0.17 9.37
C LEU A 79 10.71 1.31 9.77
N GLU A 80 9.83 1.78 10.66
CA GLU A 80 9.75 3.18 11.08
C GLU A 80 10.52 3.43 12.38
N ARG A 81 11.54 4.31 12.31
CA ARG A 81 12.39 4.64 13.46
C ARG A 81 11.67 5.46 14.54
N ARG A 82 10.53 6.08 14.21
CA ARG A 82 9.77 6.95 15.11
C ARG A 82 8.43 6.30 15.40
N ALA A 83 8.22 5.88 16.65
CA ALA A 83 7.00 5.23 17.10
C ALA A 83 5.72 6.02 16.77
N TRP A 84 5.76 7.36 16.79
CA TRP A 84 4.60 8.19 16.42
C TRP A 84 4.22 8.08 14.94
N ARG A 85 5.20 7.92 14.03
CA ARG A 85 4.93 7.73 12.60
C ARG A 85 4.40 6.33 12.34
N ALA A 86 5.00 5.34 12.98
CA ALA A 86 4.50 3.97 12.95
C ALA A 86 3.03 3.92 13.44
N ALA A 87 2.73 4.57 14.56
CA ALA A 87 1.37 4.65 15.09
C ALA A 87 0.39 5.30 14.10
N ALA A 88 0.76 6.42 13.48
CA ALA A 88 -0.08 7.07 12.47
C ALA A 88 -0.37 6.15 11.27
N TRP A 89 0.64 5.42 10.78
CA TRP A 89 0.46 4.45 9.70
C TRP A 89 -0.38 3.25 10.12
N ILE A 90 -0.17 2.70 11.32
CA ILE A 90 -0.95 1.59 11.87
C ILE A 90 -2.42 2.00 12.03
N VAL A 91 -2.69 3.19 12.55
CA VAL A 91 -4.06 3.74 12.66
C VAL A 91 -4.69 3.86 11.27
N GLY A 92 -3.96 4.40 10.30
CA GLY A 92 -4.41 4.41 8.91
C GLY A 92 -4.66 3.00 8.35
N LEU A 93 -3.88 2.00 8.75
CA LEU A 93 -3.99 0.62 8.30
C LEU A 93 -5.25 -0.06 8.85
N PHE A 94 -5.62 0.21 10.10
CA PHE A 94 -6.89 -0.25 10.66
C PHE A 94 -8.11 0.49 10.08
N LEU A 95 -7.95 1.76 9.66
CA LEU A 95 -9.04 2.57 9.10
C LEU A 95 -9.29 2.33 7.61
N LEU A 96 -8.23 2.28 6.79
CA LEU A 96 -8.32 2.14 5.32
C LEU A 96 -7.82 0.77 4.81
N GLY A 97 -7.35 -0.11 5.69
CA GLY A 97 -6.89 -1.45 5.32
C GLY A 97 -5.66 -1.42 4.41
N ASN A 98 -5.68 -2.30 3.40
CA ASN A 98 -4.60 -2.49 2.43
C ASN A 98 -4.30 -1.26 1.57
N PHE A 99 -5.22 -0.30 1.50
CA PHE A 99 -4.98 0.99 0.85
C PHE A 99 -3.81 1.73 1.51
N THR A 100 -3.75 1.71 2.84
CA THR A 100 -2.66 2.34 3.61
C THR A 100 -1.32 1.67 3.34
N THR A 101 -1.30 0.34 3.21
CA THR A 101 -0.08 -0.41 2.85
C THR A 101 0.43 -0.01 1.46
N CYS A 102 -0.46 0.09 0.48
CA CYS A 102 -0.12 0.53 -0.87
C CYS A 102 0.39 1.98 -0.89
N LEU A 103 -0.28 2.89 -0.16
CA LEU A 103 0.13 4.28 -0.04
C LEU A 103 1.50 4.40 0.65
N TYR A 104 1.72 3.62 1.71
CA TYR A 104 2.99 3.58 2.42
C TYR A 104 4.14 3.13 1.50
N LEU A 105 3.93 2.06 0.74
CA LEU A 105 4.90 1.59 -0.25
C LEU A 105 5.11 2.61 -1.38
N LEU A 106 4.07 3.29 -1.84
CA LEU A 106 4.15 4.33 -2.85
C LEU A 106 5.01 5.51 -2.34
N VAL A 107 4.74 5.99 -1.12
CA VAL A 107 5.53 7.05 -0.48
C VAL A 107 6.99 6.62 -0.34
N ARG A 108 7.26 5.35 0.01
CA ARG A 108 8.62 4.82 0.04
C ARG A 108 9.27 4.74 -1.35
N CYS A 109 8.55 4.33 -2.39
CA CYS A 109 9.05 4.33 -3.77
C CYS A 109 9.31 5.77 -4.29
N VAL A 110 8.57 6.77 -3.80
CA VAL A 110 8.85 8.18 -4.07
C VAL A 110 10.11 8.64 -3.34
N ARG A 111 10.33 8.17 -2.12
CA ARG A 111 11.41 8.61 -1.24
C ARG A 111 12.75 7.90 -1.47
N TYR A 112 12.74 6.64 -1.87
CA TYR A 112 13.93 5.80 -2.08
C TYR A 112 14.12 5.52 -3.57
N ARG A 113 15.37 5.58 -4.05
CA ARG A 113 15.69 5.43 -5.47
C ARG A 113 15.73 3.98 -5.93
N THR A 114 15.94 3.05 -4.99
CA THR A 114 16.11 1.62 -5.24
C THR A 114 15.00 0.80 -4.58
N LEU A 115 14.43 -0.20 -5.29
CA LEU A 115 13.41 -1.12 -4.73
C LEU A 115 13.87 -1.80 -3.45
N ARG A 116 15.14 -2.23 -3.43
CA ARG A 116 15.76 -2.85 -2.27
C ARG A 116 15.74 -1.91 -1.06
N GLU A 117 15.94 -0.62 -1.26
CA GLU A 117 15.86 0.36 -0.17
C GLU A 117 14.42 0.67 0.22
N ALA A 118 13.53 0.79 -0.76
CA ALA A 118 12.11 1.02 -0.49
C ALA A 118 11.51 -0.10 0.36
N VAL A 119 11.85 -1.36 0.06
CA VAL A 119 11.34 -2.54 0.78
C VAL A 119 12.20 -2.88 2.00
N LEU A 120 13.52 -2.95 1.87
CA LEU A 120 14.41 -3.52 2.90
C LEU A 120 15.24 -2.49 3.66
N ALA A 121 15.29 -1.21 3.27
CA ALA A 121 15.95 -0.21 4.11
C ALA A 121 15.05 0.11 5.32
N ALA A 122 15.22 -0.70 6.36
CA ALA A 122 15.18 -0.21 7.72
C ALA A 122 16.48 0.57 7.98
N ARG A 123 16.37 1.63 8.79
CA ARG A 123 17.55 2.32 9.33
C ARG A 123 18.24 1.44 10.36
#